data_AF-A0A166MTR4-F1
#
_entry.id   AF-A0A166MTR4-F1
#
_cell.length_a   1.000
_cell.length_b   1.000
_cell.length_c   1.000
_cell.angle_alpha   90.00
_cell.angle_beta   90.00
_cell.angle_gamma   90.00
#
_symmetry.space_group_name_H-M   'P 1'
#
loop_
_entity.id
_entity.type
_entity.pdbx_description
1 polymer ?
#
loop_
_entity_poly.entity_id
_entity_poly.type
_entity_poly.pdbx_seq_one_letter_code
_entity_poly.pdbx_strand_id
1 'polypeptide(L)'
;MVASGYGIAAQLPYMKKLIYEFNSRKARTRRIHLVWKLGTIELAVAVKDLLDGALMEDTLDDGYILKISIYIEHISQSHDISPRATIVKGTPDFDAILRTEVEGKYIRRVQEKEKRREDMLVLGKSALQLTHASSNSHSVGIG
;
A
#
# COMPACT_ATOMS: atom_id res chain seq x y z
N MET A 1 -5.66 2.16 -0.61
CA MET A 1 -5.56 0.68 -0.56
C MET A 1 -4.57 0.32 0.56
N VAL A 2 -4.91 -0.67 1.38
CA VAL A 2 -4.11 -1.10 2.53
C VAL A 2 -3.88 -2.61 2.44
N ALA A 3 -2.62 -3.03 2.55
CA ALA A 3 -2.22 -4.44 2.57
C ALA A 3 -1.28 -4.74 3.74
N SER A 4 -1.27 -5.98 4.23
CA SER A 4 -0.21 -6.49 5.10
C SER A 4 0.38 -7.79 4.56
N GLY A 5 1.71 -7.94 4.64
CA GLY A 5 2.42 -9.14 4.17
C GLY A 5 2.04 -9.50 2.73
N TYR A 6 1.76 -10.79 2.50
CA TYR A 6 1.32 -11.31 1.20
C TYR A 6 -0.08 -10.84 0.76
N GLY A 7 -0.83 -10.15 1.63
CA GLY A 7 -2.14 -9.58 1.29
C GLY A 7 -2.11 -8.60 0.11
N ILE A 8 -0.92 -8.12 -0.26
CA ILE A 8 -0.70 -7.33 -1.47
C ILE A 8 -1.06 -8.10 -2.75
N ALA A 9 -0.81 -9.41 -2.81
CA ALA A 9 -1.02 -10.22 -4.01
C ALA A 9 -2.49 -10.18 -4.47
N ALA A 10 -3.43 -10.12 -3.52
CA ALA A 10 -4.86 -10.00 -3.81
C ALA A 10 -5.27 -8.61 -4.32
N GLN A 11 -4.46 -7.58 -4.06
CA GLN A 11 -4.76 -6.20 -4.40
C GLN A 11 -4.10 -5.73 -5.70
N LEU A 12 -2.98 -6.34 -6.10
CA LEU A 12 -2.23 -5.94 -7.30
C LEU A 12 -3.04 -5.99 -8.60
N PRO A 13 -3.87 -7.02 -8.88
CA PRO A 13 -4.68 -7.03 -10.10
C PRO A 13 -5.66 -5.86 -10.17
N TYR A 14 -6.28 -5.53 -9.02
CA TYR A 14 -7.21 -4.41 -8.94
C TYR A 14 -6.50 -3.06 -9.09
N MET A 15 -5.32 -2.90 -8.48
CA MET A 15 -4.50 -1.71 -8.63
C MET A 15 -4.10 -1.47 -10.09
N LYS A 16 -3.63 -2.50 -10.80
CA LYS A 16 -3.32 -2.42 -12.23
C LYS A 16 -4.53 -2.03 -13.06
N LYS A 17 -5.70 -2.59 -12.76
CA LYS A 17 -6.96 -2.23 -13.41
C LYS A 17 -7.28 -0.73 -13.23
N LEU A 18 -7.15 -0.19 -12.02
CA LEU A 18 -7.41 1.23 -11.76
C LEU A 18 -6.48 2.17 -12.55
N ILE A 19 -5.19 1.81 -12.65
CA ILE A 19 -4.20 2.57 -13.43
C ILE A 19 -4.55 2.50 -14.92
N TYR A 20 -4.85 1.31 -15.44
CA TYR A 20 -5.27 1.14 -16.82
C TYR A 20 -6.54 1.93 -17.17
N GLU A 21 -7.56 1.88 -16.31
CA GLU A 21 -8.80 2.63 -16.52
C GLU A 21 -8.58 4.15 -16.47
N PHE A 22 -7.66 4.62 -15.62
CA PHE A 22 -7.25 6.03 -15.60
C PHE A 22 -6.55 6.43 -16.90
N ASN A 23 -5.51 5.70 -17.31
CA ASN A 23 -4.74 5.97 -18.52
C ASN A 23 -5.62 5.91 -19.80
N SER A 24 -6.64 5.05 -19.81
CA SER A 24 -7.60 4.97 -20.92
C SER A 24 -8.72 6.01 -20.85
N ARG A 25 -8.68 6.95 -19.90
CA ARG A 25 -9.68 8.00 -19.63
C ARG A 25 -11.08 7.45 -19.33
N LYS A 26 -11.15 6.21 -18.84
CA LYS A 26 -12.39 5.50 -18.47
C LYS A 26 -12.71 5.59 -16.99
N ALA A 27 -11.73 5.89 -16.14
CA ALA A 27 -11.92 6.08 -14.70
C ALA A 27 -11.93 7.55 -14.29
N ARG A 28 -12.67 7.84 -13.22
CA ARG A 28 -12.59 9.10 -12.47
C ARG A 28 -11.55 9.07 -11.35
N THR A 29 -10.85 7.95 -11.16
CA THR A 29 -9.86 7.77 -10.09
C THR A 29 -8.70 8.72 -10.29
N ARG A 30 -8.58 9.75 -9.43
CA ARG A 30 -7.51 10.76 -9.54
C ARG A 30 -6.27 10.46 -8.72
N ARG A 31 -6.37 9.52 -7.78
CA ARG A 31 -5.34 9.24 -6.79
C ARG A 31 -5.49 7.83 -6.24
N ILE A 32 -4.39 7.10 -6.17
CA ILE A 32 -4.29 5.76 -5.59
C ILE A 32 -3.14 5.76 -4.58
N HIS A 33 -3.45 5.72 -3.29
CA HIS A 33 -2.45 5.51 -2.25
C HIS A 33 -2.46 4.05 -1.81
N LEU A 34 -1.38 3.32 -2.09
CA LEU A 34 -1.12 2.00 -1.55
C LEU A 34 -0.27 2.12 -0.28
N VAL A 35 -0.81 1.67 0.84
CA VAL A 35 -0.12 1.54 2.13
C VAL A 35 0.11 0.06 2.39
N TRP A 36 1.37 -0.36 2.45
CA TRP A 36 1.73 -1.77 2.59
C TRP A 36 2.57 -2.01 3.85
N LYS A 37 2.03 -2.78 4.79
CA LYS A 37 2.68 -3.12 6.07
C LYS A 37 3.42 -4.46 5.97
N LEU A 38 4.66 -4.50 6.41
CA LEU A 38 5.56 -5.66 6.38
C LEU A 38 6.29 -5.86 7.71
N GLY A 39 6.58 -7.12 8.03
CA GLY A 39 7.48 -7.45 9.14
C GLY A 39 8.95 -7.24 8.76
N THR A 40 9.34 -7.73 7.58
CA THR A 40 10.72 -7.66 7.04
C THR A 40 10.73 -7.13 5.60
N ILE A 41 11.91 -6.75 5.11
CA ILE A 41 12.08 -6.21 3.76
C ILE A 41 12.08 -7.27 2.65
N GLU A 42 12.30 -8.54 2.98
CA GLU A 42 12.48 -9.64 2.03
C GLU A 42 11.31 -9.74 1.03
N LEU A 43 10.08 -9.61 1.53
CA LEU A 43 8.90 -9.65 0.67
C LEU A 43 8.86 -8.45 -0.30
N ALA A 44 9.29 -7.27 0.15
CA ALA A 44 9.31 -6.09 -0.70
C ALA A 44 10.40 -6.18 -1.79
N VAL A 45 11.54 -6.81 -1.49
CA VAL A 45 12.58 -7.13 -2.48
C VAL A 45 12.06 -8.16 -3.49
N ALA A 46 11.39 -9.22 -3.02
CA ALA A 46 10.89 -10.29 -3.88
C ALA A 46 9.83 -9.84 -4.90
N VAL A 47 9.08 -8.77 -4.61
CA VAL A 47 8.06 -8.23 -5.51
C VAL A 47 8.49 -6.92 -6.17
N LYS A 48 9.77 -6.53 -6.07
CA LYS A 48 10.31 -5.28 -6.60
C LYS A 48 9.94 -5.09 -8.08
N ASP A 49 10.20 -6.08 -8.91
CA ASP A 49 9.94 -5.97 -10.36
C ASP A 49 8.45 -5.76 -10.68
N LEU A 50 7.58 -6.33 -9.84
CA LEU A 50 6.13 -6.16 -9.96
C LEU A 50 5.68 -4.76 -9.53
N LEU A 51 6.31 -4.18 -8.50
CA LEU A 51 6.08 -2.79 -8.09
C LEU A 51 6.61 -1.82 -9.15
N ASP A 52 7.80 -2.06 -9.68
CA ASP A 52 8.40 -1.23 -10.73
C ASP A 52 7.56 -1.29 -12.01
N GLY A 53 7.04 -2.46 -12.39
CA GLY A 53 6.11 -2.60 -13.50
C GLY A 53 4.82 -1.78 -13.30
N ALA A 54 4.22 -1.83 -12.11
CA ALA A 54 3.04 -1.01 -11.80
C ALA A 54 3.35 0.50 -11.82
N LEU A 55 4.55 0.90 -11.38
CA LEU A 55 5.00 2.28 -11.41
C LEU A 55 5.31 2.76 -12.83
N MET A 56 5.79 1.88 -13.72
CA MET A 56 5.98 2.18 -15.14
C MET A 56 4.63 2.39 -15.83
N GLU A 57 3.65 1.51 -15.61
CA GLU A 57 2.29 1.64 -16.16
C GLU A 57 1.63 2.97 -15.74
N ASP A 58 1.89 3.45 -14.52
CA ASP A 58 1.37 4.72 -13.99
C ASP A 58 2.03 6.00 -14.58
N THR A 59 3.14 5.87 -15.31
CA THR A 59 3.78 7.03 -15.99
C THR A 59 3.19 7.36 -17.36
N LEU A 60 2.29 6.52 -17.88
CA LEU A 60 1.61 6.79 -19.15
C LEU A 60 0.66 8.00 -18.98
N ASP A 61 0.69 8.93 -19.93
CA ASP A 61 -0.13 10.18 -19.94
C ASP A 61 0.13 11.13 -18.75
N ASP A 62 1.37 11.19 -18.23
CA ASP A 62 1.74 11.98 -17.03
C ASP A 62 0.85 11.67 -15.80
N GLY A 63 0.38 10.43 -15.71
CA GLY A 63 -0.67 10.05 -14.77
C GLY A 63 -0.30 10.25 -13.31
N TYR A 64 0.86 9.75 -12.87
CA TYR A 64 1.38 9.90 -11.50
C TYR A 64 0.33 9.73 -10.38
N ILE A 65 -0.71 8.93 -10.61
CA ILE A 65 -1.84 8.80 -9.66
C ILE A 65 -1.47 7.84 -8.53
N LEU A 66 -0.52 6.94 -8.76
CA LEU A 66 -0.05 5.94 -7.80
C LEU A 66 1.04 6.50 -6.86
N LYS A 67 0.80 6.31 -5.56
CA LYS A 67 1.80 6.45 -4.49
C LYS A 67 1.87 5.15 -3.73
N ILE A 68 3.09 4.68 -3.47
CA ILE A 68 3.33 3.48 -2.67
C ILE A 68 4.10 3.90 -1.41
N SER A 69 3.54 3.58 -0.25
CA SER A 69 4.16 3.75 1.07
C SER A 69 4.30 2.39 1.73
N ILE A 70 5.53 1.93 1.92
CA ILE A 70 5.86 0.63 2.49
C ILE A 70 6.33 0.84 3.94
N TYR A 71 5.62 0.26 4.89
CA TYR A 71 5.91 0.33 6.31
C TYR A 71 6.52 -0.98 6.78
N ILE A 72 7.75 -0.93 7.28
CA ILE A 72 8.50 -2.13 7.71
C ILE A 72 8.77 -2.02 9.21
N GLU A 73 8.25 -2.96 9.99
CA GLU A 73 8.41 -2.97 11.46
C GLU A 73 9.89 -3.05 11.85
N HIS A 74 10.65 -3.93 11.20
CA HIS A 74 12.06 -4.15 11.48
C HIS A 74 12.91 -3.92 10.22
N ILE A 75 13.52 -2.73 10.13
CA ILE A 75 14.52 -2.42 9.09
C ILE A 75 15.86 -2.08 9.76
N SER A 76 16.91 -2.80 9.36
CA SER A 76 18.29 -2.60 9.81
C SER A 76 19.08 -1.64 8.91
N GLN A 77 18.75 -1.55 7.62
CA GLN A 77 19.41 -0.68 6.64
C GLN A 77 18.40 -0.11 5.62
N SER A 78 18.58 1.15 5.22
CA SER A 78 17.80 1.77 4.15
C SER A 78 18.07 1.05 2.84
N HIS A 79 17.03 0.51 2.20
CA HIS A 79 17.13 -0.07 0.86
C HIS A 79 16.24 0.72 -0.08
N ASP A 80 16.78 1.15 -1.21
CA ASP A 80 15.96 1.73 -2.26
C ASP A 80 15.30 0.59 -3.04
N ILE A 81 14.02 0.33 -2.76
CA ILE A 81 13.26 -0.69 -3.47
C ILE A 81 12.78 -0.16 -4.81
N SER A 82 12.37 1.11 -4.88
CA SER A 82 11.89 1.72 -6.11
C SER A 82 11.96 3.24 -6.04
N PRO A 83 12.31 3.95 -7.13
CA PRO A 83 12.43 5.41 -7.14
C PRO A 83 11.14 6.16 -6.77
N ARG A 84 9.97 5.51 -6.84
CA ARG A 84 8.66 6.13 -6.54
C ARG A 84 7.95 5.52 -5.32
N ALA A 85 8.51 4.47 -4.72
CA ALA A 85 8.01 3.90 -3.47
C ALA A 85 8.77 4.51 -2.29
N THR A 86 8.05 4.88 -1.24
CA THR A 86 8.68 5.38 0.00
C THR A 86 8.68 4.28 1.04
N ILE A 87 9.84 4.00 1.63
CA ILE A 87 9.97 3.08 2.76
C ILE A 87 9.98 3.89 4.05
N VAL A 88 9.16 3.47 5.00
CA VAL A 88 9.03 4.07 6.32
C VAL A 88 9.25 2.98 7.36
N LYS A 89 10.09 3.26 8.37
CA LYS A 89 10.28 2.36 9.51
C LYS A 89 9.09 2.46 10.46
N GLY A 90 8.60 1.31 10.92
CA GLY A 90 7.54 1.20 11.92
C GLY A 90 6.17 0.89 11.32
N THR A 91 5.12 1.28 12.03
CA THR A 91 3.73 1.00 11.66
C THR A 91 3.04 2.21 11.04
N PRO A 92 2.15 2.02 10.06
CA PRO A 92 1.39 3.11 9.47
C PRO A 92 0.42 3.74 10.47
N ASP A 93 0.46 5.06 10.61
CA ASP A 93 -0.60 5.84 11.23
C ASP A 93 -1.72 6.05 10.21
N PHE A 94 -2.69 5.12 10.21
CA PHE A 94 -3.81 5.17 9.27
C PHE A 94 -4.67 6.42 9.44
N ASP A 95 -4.82 6.96 10.65
CA ASP A 95 -5.64 8.15 10.88
C ASP A 95 -5.00 9.38 10.25
N ALA A 96 -3.69 9.56 10.42
CA ALA A 96 -2.95 10.63 9.76
C ALA A 96 -2.97 10.49 8.23
N ILE A 97 -2.79 9.28 7.72
CA ILE A 97 -2.81 9.01 6.28
C ILE A 97 -4.19 9.32 5.69
N LEU A 98 -5.26 8.80 6.30
CA LEU A 98 -6.63 8.99 5.82
C LEU A 98 -7.03 10.46 5.85
N ARG A 99 -6.69 11.19 6.93
CA ARG A 99 -6.92 12.64 6.99
C ARG A 99 -6.25 13.38 5.84
N THR A 100 -4.98 13.07 5.58
CA THR A 100 -4.21 13.73 4.51
C THR A 100 -4.78 13.43 3.11
N GLU A 101 -5.23 12.21 2.87
CA GLU A 101 -5.83 11.82 1.59
C GLU A 101 -7.24 12.43 1.42
N VAL A 102 -8.05 12.52 2.47
CA VAL A 102 -9.37 13.19 2.46
C VAL A 102 -9.25 14.69 2.20
N GLU A 103 -8.20 15.33 2.71
CA GLU A 103 -7.89 16.74 2.42
C GLU A 103 -7.50 16.97 0.95
N GLY A 104 -7.25 15.90 0.19
CA GLY A 104 -6.87 15.98 -1.22
C GLY A 104 -5.52 16.66 -1.43
N LYS A 105 -4.62 16.63 -0.42
CA LYS A 105 -3.34 17.35 -0.43
C LYS A 105 -2.45 16.99 -1.62
N TYR A 106 -2.58 15.76 -2.11
CA TYR A 106 -1.76 15.21 -3.20
C TYR A 106 -2.53 15.04 -4.52
N ILE A 107 -3.77 15.55 -4.62
CA ILE A 107 -4.54 15.52 -5.87
C ILE A 107 -4.16 16.76 -6.69
N ARG A 108 -3.67 16.55 -7.92
CA ARG A 108 -3.34 17.64 -8.84
C ARG A 108 -4.62 18.41 -9.16
N ARG A 109 -4.72 19.67 -8.71
CA ARG A 109 -5.88 20.53 -8.95
C ARG A 109 -5.85 21.02 -10.39
N VAL A 110 -6.38 20.23 -11.32
CA VAL A 110 -6.35 20.61 -12.74
C VAL A 110 -7.44 21.63 -13.09
N GLN A 111 -8.46 21.86 -12.26
CA GLN A 111 -9.36 23.01 -12.44
C GLN A 111 -9.78 23.58 -11.08
N GLU A 112 -9.50 24.87 -10.87
CA GLU A 112 -9.82 25.66 -9.68
C GLU A 112 -11.33 25.81 -9.42
N LYS A 113 -12.17 25.30 -10.33
CA LYS A 113 -13.62 25.30 -10.25
C LYS A 113 -14.16 23.89 -10.04
N GLU A 114 -14.02 23.39 -8.82
CA GLU A 114 -15.11 22.74 -8.07
C GLU A 114 -14.51 22.18 -6.79
N LYS A 115 -14.78 22.88 -5.69
CA LYS A 115 -14.45 22.49 -4.33
C LYS A 115 -15.41 21.39 -3.84
N ARG A 116 -15.78 20.44 -4.70
CA ARG A 116 -16.61 19.30 -4.31
C ARG A 116 -15.70 18.29 -3.62
N ARG A 117 -16.08 17.90 -2.42
CA ARG A 117 -15.45 16.79 -1.69
C ARG A 117 -15.71 15.54 -2.52
N GLU A 118 -14.67 14.97 -3.12
CA GLU A 118 -14.78 13.73 -3.89
C GLU A 118 -14.82 12.53 -2.94
N ASP A 119 -15.52 11.47 -3.34
CA ASP A 119 -15.67 10.25 -2.52
C ASP A 119 -14.33 9.50 -2.41
N MET A 120 -14.02 8.98 -1.21
CA MET A 120 -12.82 8.18 -0.96
C MET A 120 -13.18 6.72 -0.66
N LEU A 121 -12.59 5.79 -1.41
CA LEU A 121 -12.73 4.35 -1.19
C LEU A 121 -11.49 3.78 -0.47
N VAL A 122 -11.71 3.09 0.66
CA VAL A 122 -10.65 2.39 1.40
C VAL A 122 -10.84 0.89 1.26
N LEU A 123 -9.86 0.21 0.63
CA LEU A 123 -9.82 -1.24 0.50
C LEU A 123 -8.70 -1.82 1.38
N GLY A 124 -9.03 -2.78 2.24
CA GLY A 124 -8.10 -3.45 3.14
C GLY A 124 -7.97 -4.95 2.89
N LYS A 125 -6.74 -5.48 2.92
CA LYS A 125 -6.46 -6.92 2.99
C LYS A 125 -5.36 -7.18 4.01
N SER A 126 -5.65 -8.01 5.01
CA SER A 126 -4.65 -8.46 5.98
C SER A 126 -4.26 -9.91 5.72
N ALA A 127 -2.98 -10.23 5.85
CA ALA A 127 -2.55 -11.60 6.06
C ALA A 127 -2.96 -12.05 7.48
N LEU A 128 -3.42 -13.30 7.62
CA LEU A 128 -3.57 -13.95 8.92
C LEU A 128 -2.19 -14.09 9.55
N GLN A 129 -1.99 -13.51 10.74
CA GLN A 129 -0.81 -13.86 11.54
C GLN A 129 -1.01 -15.27 12.07
N LEU A 130 -0.18 -16.21 11.63
CA LEU A 130 -0.01 -17.50 12.31
C LEU A 130 0.63 -17.21 13.67
N THR A 131 -0.19 -17.02 14.70
CA THR A 131 0.28 -17.07 16.07
C THR A 131 0.72 -18.50 16.33
N HIS A 132 2.02 -18.74 16.44
CA HIS A 132 2.54 -19.98 17.02
C HIS A 132 2.04 -20.05 18.47
N ALA A 133 0.99 -20.82 18.71
CA ALA A 133 0.60 -21.22 20.04
C ALA A 133 1.73 -22.10 20.61
N SER A 134 2.57 -21.52 21.47
CA SER A 134 3.48 -22.30 22.31
C SER A 134 2.65 -23.06 23.32
N SER A 135 2.42 -24.35 23.07
CA SER A 135 1.85 -25.27 24.06
C SER A 135 2.93 -25.59 25.09
N ASN A 136 2.93 -24.87 26.21
CA ASN A 136 3.67 -25.32 27.41
C ASN A 136 2.87 -26.46 28.04
N SER A 137 3.27 -27.70 27.77
CA SER A 137 2.84 -28.87 28.53
C SER A 137 3.59 -28.89 29.86
N HIS A 138 3.01 -28.32 30.91
CA HIS A 138 3.40 -28.66 32.27
C HIS A 138 2.80 -30.02 32.63
N SER A 139 3.63 -31.06 32.63
CA SER A 139 3.30 -32.34 33.25
C SER A 139 3.35 -32.18 34.77
N VAL A 140 2.18 -32.03 35.39
CA VAL A 140 1.99 -32.29 36.83
C VAL A 140 1.74 -33.80 36.96
N GLY A 141 2.76 -34.53 37.39
CA GLY A 141 2.63 -35.90 37.86
C GLY A 141 2.39 -35.88 39.38
N ILE A 142 1.22 -36.34 39.79
CA ILE A 142 0.86 -36.67 41.18
C ILE A 142 0.45 -38.14 41.16
N GLY A 143 1.04 -38.96 42.03
CA GLY A 143 0.71 -40.37 42.21
C GLY A 143 1.94 -41.26 42.29
#